data_AF-A0A7X7GHV1-F1
#
_entry.id   AF-A0A7X7GHV1-F1
#
_cell.length_a   1.000
_cell.length_b   1.000
_cell.length_c   1.000
_cell.angle_alpha   90.00
_cell.angle_beta   90.00
_cell.angle_gamma   90.00
#
_symmetry.space_group_name_H-M   'P 1'
#
loop_
_entity.id
_entity.type
_entity.pdbx_description
1 polymer ?
#
loop_
_entity_poly.entity_id
_entity_poly.type
_entity_poly.pdbx_seq_one_letter_code
_entity_poly.pdbx_strand_id
1 'polypeptide(L)'
;MTTPIPRPGAHLPGQTNSYEKAVSVEPAEIHAEVDGLLSTLGDVMPSPEDQHGAGVIPRKAHILEKAHDVLVQALATVDKV
;
A
#
# COMPACT_ATOMS: atom_id res chain seq x y z
N MET A 1 -39.42 13.73 -28.64
CA MET A 1 -38.14 12.98 -28.50
C MET A 1 -38.33 11.98 -27.39
N THR A 2 -38.37 10.69 -27.72
CA THR A 2 -38.73 9.60 -26.80
C THR A 2 -37.44 9.04 -26.20
N THR A 3 -37.20 9.27 -24.91
CA THR A 3 -36.10 8.61 -24.18
C THR A 3 -36.51 7.15 -23.91
N PRO A 4 -35.65 6.16 -24.20
CA PRO A 4 -36.01 4.75 -24.00
C PRO A 4 -36.05 4.43 -22.49
N ILE A 5 -37.15 3.81 -22.06
CA ILE A 5 -37.36 3.34 -20.69
C ILE A 5 -36.48 2.09 -20.48
N PRO A 6 -35.58 2.06 -19.48
CA PRO A 6 -34.72 0.90 -19.22
C PRO A 6 -35.57 -0.31 -18.78
N ARG A 7 -35.29 -1.48 -19.35
CA ARG A 7 -35.98 -2.72 -18.96
C ARG A 7 -35.42 -3.22 -17.63
N PRO A 8 -36.26 -3.69 -16.70
CA PRO A 8 -35.81 -4.36 -15.48
C PRO A 8 -34.87 -5.53 -15.84
N GLY A 9 -33.65 -5.51 -15.31
CA GLY A 9 -32.62 -6.51 -15.59
C GLY A 9 -31.54 -6.09 -16.61
N ALA A 10 -31.76 -5.02 -17.38
CA ALA A 10 -30.71 -4.42 -18.21
C ALA A 10 -29.98 -3.36 -17.40
N HIS A 11 -29.11 -3.80 -16.48
CA HIS A 11 -28.09 -2.91 -15.94
C HIS A 11 -27.27 -2.39 -17.13
N LEU A 12 -27.13 -1.08 -17.22
CA LEU A 12 -26.18 -0.46 -18.13
C LEU A 12 -24.85 -1.21 -17.96
N PRO A 13 -24.13 -1.59 -19.04
CA PRO A 13 -22.75 -2.02 -18.87
C PRO A 13 -22.11 -0.89 -18.09
N GLY A 14 -21.73 -1.20 -16.85
CA GLY A 14 -21.21 -0.23 -15.91
C GLY A 14 -20.24 0.59 -16.71
N GLN A 15 -20.50 1.90 -16.80
CA GLN A 15 -19.48 2.81 -17.23
C GLN A 15 -18.31 2.41 -16.36
N THR A 16 -17.31 1.76 -16.96
CA THR A 16 -15.97 1.67 -16.43
C THR A 16 -15.48 3.11 -16.51
N ASN A 17 -16.10 3.96 -15.69
CA ASN A 17 -15.54 5.02 -14.88
C ASN A 17 -14.01 4.94 -14.96
N SER A 18 -13.52 5.44 -16.10
CA SER A 18 -12.13 5.77 -16.37
C SER A 18 -11.63 6.88 -15.44
N TYR A 19 -12.52 7.37 -14.56
CA TYR A 19 -12.32 8.24 -13.41
C TYR A 19 -12.36 7.51 -12.04
N GLU A 20 -12.75 6.23 -11.95
CA GLU A 20 -12.61 5.35 -10.76
C GLU A 20 -11.34 4.50 -10.79
N LYS A 21 -10.47 4.69 -11.79
CA LYS A 21 -9.04 4.37 -11.67
C LYS A 21 -8.33 5.37 -10.74
N ALA A 22 -9.00 5.76 -9.68
CA ALA A 22 -8.47 6.58 -8.62
C ALA A 22 -8.88 5.84 -7.35
N VAL A 23 -7.88 5.21 -6.72
CA VAL A 23 -7.98 4.59 -5.39
C VAL A 23 -8.50 3.14 -5.35
N SER A 24 -8.07 2.28 -6.27
CA SER A 24 -7.97 0.84 -5.93
C SER A 24 -6.56 0.61 -5.40
N VAL A 25 -6.44 0.20 -4.13
CA VAL A 25 -5.16 -0.22 -3.55
C VAL A 25 -4.84 -1.58 -4.14
N GLU A 26 -3.72 -1.69 -4.86
CA GLU A 26 -3.20 -2.96 -5.37
C GLU A 26 -2.42 -3.67 -4.26
N PRO A 27 -2.93 -4.77 -3.65
CA PRO A 27 -2.27 -5.40 -2.51
C PRO A 27 -0.88 -5.91 -2.85
N ALA A 28 -0.68 -6.36 -4.09
CA ALA A 28 0.61 -6.86 -4.57
C ALA A 28 1.71 -5.79 -4.52
N GLU A 29 1.37 -4.52 -4.79
CA GLU A 29 2.32 -3.40 -4.70
C GLU A 29 2.71 -3.11 -3.25
N ILE A 30 1.72 -3.14 -2.33
CA ILE A 30 1.96 -2.96 -0.89
C ILE A 30 2.84 -4.08 -0.33
N HIS A 31 2.59 -5.33 -0.72
CA HIS A 31 3.44 -6.47 -0.34
C HIS A 31 4.87 -6.28 -0.84
N ALA A 32 5.07 -5.89 -2.10
CA ALA A 32 6.39 -5.65 -2.66
C ALA A 32 7.14 -4.51 -1.93
N GLU A 33 6.44 -3.44 -1.55
CA GLU A 33 7.02 -2.32 -0.79
C GLU A 33 7.46 -2.74 0.61
N VAL A 34 6.60 -3.48 1.34
CA VAL A 34 6.92 -4.00 2.68
C VAL A 34 8.06 -5.00 2.62
N ASP A 35 8.06 -5.91 1.65
CA ASP A 35 9.13 -6.89 1.46
C ASP A 35 10.48 -6.20 1.17
N GLY A 36 10.47 -5.11 0.38
CA GLY A 36 11.66 -4.29 0.15
C GLY A 36 12.20 -3.64 1.43
N LEU A 37 11.31 -3.13 2.29
CA LEU A 37 11.68 -2.57 3.59
C LEU A 37 12.24 -3.66 4.52
N LEU A 38 11.64 -4.84 4.55
CA LEU A 38 12.10 -5.97 5.37
C LEU A 38 13.41 -6.56 4.86
N SER A 39 13.66 -6.58 3.55
CA SER A 39 14.96 -6.93 3.00
C SER A 39 16.02 -5.95 3.48
N THR A 40 15.73 -4.64 3.43
CA THR A 40 16.63 -3.59 3.92
C THR A 40 16.90 -3.74 5.42
N LEU A 41 15.92 -4.18 6.21
CA LEU A 41 16.07 -4.48 7.64
C LEU A 41 17.11 -5.58 7.89
N GLY A 42 17.10 -6.63 7.05
CA GLY A 42 18.05 -7.74 7.11
C GLY A 42 19.50 -7.30 6.84
N ASP A 43 19.67 -6.33 5.95
CA ASP A 43 20.97 -5.78 5.56
C ASP A 43 21.54 -4.76 6.56
N VAL A 44 20.76 -4.31 7.55
CA VAL A 44 21.27 -3.40 8.59
C VAL A 44 22.23 -4.13 9.52
N MET A 45 23.51 -3.97 9.23
CA MET A 45 24.64 -4.46 10.02
C MET A 45 25.30 -3.34 10.83
N PRO A 46 25.90 -3.66 11.99
CA PRO A 46 26.73 -2.71 12.73
C PRO A 46 27.88 -2.23 11.86
N SER A 47 28.10 -0.92 11.84
CA SER A 47 29.28 -0.35 11.20
C SER A 47 30.54 -0.82 11.96
N PRO A 48 31.66 -1.11 11.30
CA PRO A 48 32.89 -1.56 11.97
C PRO A 48 33.43 -0.56 13.01
N GLU A 49 33.04 0.70 12.87
CA GLU A 49 33.33 1.80 13.80
C GLU A 49 32.37 1.90 14.99
N ASP A 50 31.20 1.25 14.93
CA ASP A 50 30.22 1.19 16.03
C ASP A 50 30.33 -0.15 16.76
N GLN A 51 31.35 -0.27 17.61
CA GLN A 51 31.67 -1.49 18.38
C GLN A 51 30.50 -1.98 19.27
N HIS A 52 29.56 -1.11 19.62
CA HIS A 52 28.41 -1.46 20.46
C HIS A 52 27.11 -1.64 19.63
N GLY A 53 27.14 -1.40 18.32
CA GLY A 53 25.97 -1.46 17.46
C GLY A 53 24.85 -0.53 17.88
N ALA A 54 25.16 0.57 18.58
CA ALA A 54 24.19 1.48 19.15
C ALA A 54 23.29 2.12 18.08
N GLY A 55 23.79 2.30 16.85
CA GLY A 55 23.03 2.81 15.71
C GLY A 55 22.15 1.77 15.00
N VAL A 56 22.35 0.47 15.25
CA VAL A 56 21.66 -0.62 14.53
C VAL A 56 20.21 -0.72 14.97
N ILE A 57 19.95 -0.74 16.27
CA ILE A 57 18.60 -0.92 16.81
C ILE A 57 17.67 0.25 16.44
N PRO A 58 18.07 1.53 16.60
CA PRO A 58 17.24 2.65 16.17
C PRO A 58 16.96 2.65 14.66
N ARG A 59 17.96 2.28 13.83
CA ARG A 59 17.78 2.19 12.37
C ARG A 59 16.81 1.07 11.99
N LYS A 60 16.92 -0.10 12.63
CA LYS A 60 15.99 -1.21 12.44
C LYS A 60 14.56 -0.85 12.87
N ALA A 61 14.42 -0.18 14.00
CA ALA A 61 13.12 0.30 14.49
C ALA A 61 12.46 1.27 13.50
N HIS A 62 13.22 2.21 12.93
CA HIS A 62 12.70 3.15 11.95
C HIS A 62 12.24 2.49 10.64
N ILE A 63 12.94 1.45 10.18
CA ILE A 63 12.52 0.69 8.99
C ILE A 63 11.19 -0.05 9.26
N LEU A 64 11.03 -0.61 10.46
CA LEU A 64 9.80 -1.28 10.87
C LEU A 64 8.63 -0.29 11.01
N GLU A 65 8.88 0.90 11.55
CA GLU A 65 7.90 1.99 11.62
C GLU A 65 7.41 2.37 10.22
N LYS A 66 8.33 2.54 9.26
CA LYS A 66 7.96 2.84 7.87
C LYS A 66 7.13 1.74 7.23
N ALA A 67 7.47 0.46 7.47
CA ALA A 67 6.68 -0.66 6.96
C ALA A 67 5.27 -0.69 7.56
N HIS A 68 5.15 -0.35 8.85
CA HIS A 68 3.87 -0.22 9.53
C HIS A 68 3.03 0.91 8.94
N ASP A 69 3.61 2.08 8.67
CA ASP A 69 2.89 3.22 8.10
C ASP A 69 2.32 2.90 6.71
N VAL A 70 3.08 2.19 5.87
CA VAL A 70 2.62 1.73 4.55
C VAL A 70 1.37 0.85 4.68
N LEU A 71 1.39 -0.11 5.62
CA LEU A 71 0.26 -0.99 5.87
C LEU A 71 -0.96 -0.25 6.41
N VAL A 72 -0.77 0.67 7.35
CA VAL A 72 -1.85 1.48 7.93
C VAL A 72 -2.47 2.38 6.86
N GLN A 73 -1.65 3.02 6.03
CA GLN A 73 -2.14 3.86 4.95
C GLN A 73 -2.94 3.05 3.93
N ALA A 74 -2.44 1.88 3.52
CA ALA A 74 -3.14 0.98 2.62
C ALA A 74 -4.50 0.55 3.19
N LEU A 75 -4.55 0.18 4.49
CA LEU A 75 -5.78 -0.22 5.16
C LEU A 75 -6.78 0.95 5.28
N ALA A 76 -6.30 2.14 5.63
CA ALA A 76 -7.12 3.35 5.72
C ALA A 76 -7.69 3.78 4.36
N THR A 77 -7.04 3.39 3.27
CA THR A 77 -7.56 3.61 1.92
C THR A 77 -8.71 2.65 1.59
N VAL A 78 -8.68 1.41 2.07
CA VAL A 78 -9.80 0.44 1.93
C VAL A 78 -11.02 0.86 2.76
N ASP A 79 -10.84 1.43 3.94
CA ASP A 79 -11.95 1.91 4.80
C ASP A 79 -12.73 3.09 4.22
N LYS A 80 -12.14 3.83 3.27
CA LYS A 80 -12.74 5.02 2.65
C LYS A 80 -13.63 4.72 1.44
N VAL A 81 -13.74 3.46 1.02
CA VAL A 81 -14.45 3.02 -0.20
C VAL A 81 -15.78 2.36 0.13
#